data_AF-A0A7S2N355-F1
#
_entry.id   AF-A0A7S2N355-F1
#
_cell.length_a   1.000
_cell.length_b   1.000
_cell.length_c   1.000
_cell.angle_alpha   90.00
_cell.angle_beta   90.00
_cell.angle_gamma   90.00
#
_symmetry.space_group_name_H-M   'P 1'
#
loop_
_entity.id
_entity.type
_entity.pdbx_description
1 polymer ?
#
loop_
_entity_poly.entity_id
_entity_poly.type
_entity_poly.pdbx_seq_one_letter_code
_entity_poly.pdbx_strand_id
1 'polypeptide(L)'
;SSNIWLLITPDGEPCQRALAALGARGTIRCDFMATYGHELTHLGTGTTADVYLAKPLHAGPSAPWVAAKMFKTKGGGDASSASSVHRLPADLHREVTIMAAVQGHPSILGFHGLFYLGGQPMQLPGQADAKWCVALDLCSGDLYTQIKAKRYVEDAARPVMGSILFGLAYLHG
;
A
#
# COMPACT_ATOMS: atom_id res chain seq x y z
N SER A 1 -13.84 21.00 -1.16
CA SER A 1 -14.01 21.23 0.30
C SER A 1 -13.36 20.06 1.00
N SER A 2 -12.29 20.29 1.75
CA SER A 2 -11.63 19.21 2.52
C SER A 2 -12.39 19.01 3.82
N ASN A 3 -13.14 17.92 3.94
CA ASN A 3 -13.80 17.57 5.20
C ASN A 3 -12.75 16.92 6.11
N ILE A 4 -12.31 17.66 7.13
CA ILE A 4 -11.42 17.14 8.16
C ILE A 4 -12.29 16.47 9.23
N TRP A 5 -11.99 15.21 9.51
CA TRP A 5 -12.67 14.44 10.56
C TRP A 5 -11.70 14.28 11.73
N LEU A 6 -12.15 14.66 12.93
CA LEU A 6 -11.41 14.45 14.16
C LEU A 6 -11.99 13.23 14.88
N LEU A 7 -11.16 12.21 15.10
CA LEU A 7 -11.50 11.06 15.93
C LEU A 7 -10.85 11.25 17.31
N ILE A 8 -11.68 11.32 18.36
CA ILE A 8 -11.21 11.39 19.75
C ILE A 8 -11.61 10.07 20.42
N THR A 9 -10.63 9.33 20.91
CA THR A 9 -10.84 8.10 21.70
C THR A 9 -10.27 8.29 23.11
N PRO A 10 -10.89 7.70 24.15
CA PRO A 10 -10.40 7.82 25.53
C PRO A 10 -9.07 7.08 25.75
N ASP A 11 -8.70 6.17 24.86
CA ASP A 11 -7.52 5.33 24.87
C ASP A 11 -6.87 5.22 23.47
N GLY A 12 -5.56 4.96 23.40
CA GLY A 12 -4.79 4.98 22.14
C GLY A 12 -4.97 3.76 21.22
N GLU A 13 -5.27 2.59 21.79
CA GLU A 13 -5.40 1.32 21.04
C GLU A 13 -6.62 1.33 20.09
N PRO A 14 -7.82 1.75 20.52
CA PRO A 14 -8.97 1.89 19.63
C PRO A 14 -8.75 2.90 18.50
N CYS A 15 -7.93 3.92 18.72
CA CYS A 15 -7.59 4.89 17.67
C CYS A 15 -6.83 4.20 16.53
N GLN A 16 -5.83 3.36 16.83
CA GLN A 16 -5.05 2.66 15.81
C GLN A 16 -5.91 1.69 14.99
N ARG A 17 -6.78 0.92 15.65
CA ARG A 17 -7.71 0.03 14.94
C ARG A 17 -8.70 0.80 14.07
N ALA A 18 -9.22 1.93 14.56
CA ALA A 18 -10.10 2.79 13.77
C ALA A 18 -9.38 3.40 12.56
N LEU A 19 -8.15 3.89 12.73
CA LEU A 19 -7.33 4.42 11.63
C LEU A 19 -6.98 3.34 10.61
N ALA A 20 -6.69 2.12 11.06
CA ALA A 20 -6.48 0.98 10.16
C ALA A 20 -7.74 0.65 9.36
N ALA A 21 -8.91 0.60 10.01
CA ALA A 21 -10.19 0.35 9.35
C ALA A 21 -10.53 1.46 8.33
N LEU A 22 -10.32 2.72 8.68
CA LEU A 22 -10.51 3.86 7.78
C LEU A 22 -9.51 3.83 6.61
N GLY A 23 -8.25 3.47 6.87
CA GLY A 23 -7.21 3.29 5.87
C GLY A 23 -7.59 2.23 4.83
N ALA A 24 -8.04 1.06 5.28
CA ALA A 24 -8.50 -0.02 4.41
C ALA A 24 -9.72 0.36 3.54
N ARG A 25 -10.44 1.43 3.91
CA ARG A 25 -11.55 2.00 3.13
C ARG A 25 -11.12 3.14 2.18
N GLY A 26 -9.81 3.39 2.06
CA GLY A 26 -9.25 4.39 1.14
C GLY A 26 -9.07 5.78 1.75
N THR A 27 -9.20 5.93 3.07
CA THR A 27 -8.94 7.22 3.73
C THR A 27 -7.46 7.58 3.58
N ILE A 28 -7.19 8.82 3.17
CA ILE A 28 -5.82 9.35 3.08
C ILE A 28 -5.30 9.64 4.49
N ARG A 29 -4.16 9.04 4.81
CA ARG A 29 -3.47 9.16 6.09
C ARG A 29 -2.14 9.92 5.92
N CYS A 30 -1.61 10.51 6.98
CA CYS A 30 -0.31 11.21 6.95
C CYS A 30 0.69 10.70 8.00
N ASP A 31 0.33 9.62 8.68
CA ASP A 31 1.03 9.04 9.83
C ASP A 31 1.77 7.74 9.46
N PHE A 32 2.25 7.62 8.21
CA PHE A 32 2.91 6.40 7.73
C PHE A 32 4.08 5.97 8.62
N MET A 33 4.97 6.91 8.95
CA MET A 33 6.14 6.65 9.82
C MET A 33 5.74 6.29 11.25
N ALA A 34 4.69 6.91 11.80
CA ALA A 34 4.17 6.55 13.10
C ALA A 34 3.48 5.17 13.09
N THR A 35 3.03 4.70 11.93
CA THR A 35 2.37 3.40 11.77
C THR A 35 3.36 2.26 11.52
N TYR A 36 4.37 2.47 10.66
CA TYR A 36 5.26 1.41 10.16
C TYR A 36 6.76 1.62 10.45
N GLY A 37 7.11 2.69 11.17
CA GLY A 37 8.47 2.97 11.57
C GLY A 37 9.37 3.47 10.44
N HIS A 38 10.63 3.73 10.80
CA HIS A 38 11.63 4.32 9.92
C HIS A 38 12.50 3.28 9.19
N GLU A 39 12.53 2.04 9.68
CA GLU A 39 13.34 0.96 9.11
C GLU A 39 12.61 0.31 7.94
N LEU A 40 12.88 0.84 6.74
CA LEU A 40 12.34 0.33 5.49
C LEU A 40 13.42 -0.46 4.74
N THR A 41 13.09 -1.68 4.34
CA THR A 41 14.00 -2.51 3.52
C THR A 41 13.53 -2.50 2.07
N HIS A 42 14.37 -2.03 1.14
CA HIS A 42 13.99 -1.98 -0.28
C HIS A 42 13.81 -3.40 -0.86
N LEU A 43 12.65 -3.67 -1.47
CA LEU A 43 12.32 -4.95 -2.10
C LEU A 43 12.50 -4.93 -3.62
N GLY A 44 12.20 -3.81 -4.27
CA GLY A 44 12.28 -3.74 -5.72
C GLY A 44 11.86 -2.40 -6.31
N THR A 45 12.31 -2.17 -7.53
CA THR A 45 12.12 -0.93 -8.27
C THR A 45 11.17 -1.16 -9.45
N GLY A 46 10.15 -0.32 -9.54
CA GLY A 46 9.25 -0.24 -10.69
C GLY A 46 9.41 1.08 -11.45
N THR A 47 8.72 1.19 -12.59
CA THR A 47 8.71 2.43 -13.39
C THR A 47 8.02 3.59 -12.66
N THR A 48 6.95 3.31 -11.93
CA THR A 48 6.10 4.31 -11.26
C THR A 48 6.27 4.36 -9.75
N ALA A 49 6.80 3.30 -9.14
CA ALA A 49 6.94 3.19 -7.70
C ALA A 49 8.12 2.29 -7.35
N ASP A 50 8.67 2.49 -6.16
CA ASP A 50 9.55 1.52 -5.50
C ASP A 50 8.78 0.82 -4.39
N VAL A 51 9.14 -0.42 -4.09
CA VAL A 51 8.49 -1.24 -3.08
C VAL A 51 9.47 -1.45 -1.93
N TYR A 52 9.01 -1.17 -0.72
CA TYR A 52 9.73 -1.38 0.51
C TYR A 52 8.98 -2.36 1.39
N LEU A 53 9.72 -3.08 2.19
CA LEU A 53 9.25 -3.92 3.26
C LEU A 53 9.20 -3.06 4.53
N ALA A 54 8.04 -3.04 5.20
CA ALA A 54 7.81 -2.23 6.40
C ALA A 54 7.14 -3.06 7.50
N LYS A 55 7.39 -2.71 8.77
CA LYS A 55 6.86 -3.45 9.93
C LYS A 55 5.94 -2.54 10.76
N PRO A 56 4.70 -2.93 11.05
CA PRO A 56 3.82 -2.12 11.90
C PRO A 56 4.44 -1.94 13.31
N LEU A 57 4.54 -0.69 13.79
CA LEU A 57 5.19 -0.36 15.08
C LEU A 57 4.37 -0.78 16.29
N HIS A 58 3.06 -0.57 16.22
CA HIS A 58 2.15 -0.81 17.35
C HIS A 58 1.54 -2.21 17.34
N ALA A 59 1.88 -3.02 16.35
CA ALA A 59 1.42 -4.39 16.30
C ALA A 59 2.39 -5.27 17.08
N GLY A 60 1.86 -6.31 17.74
CA GLY A 60 2.67 -7.24 18.52
C GLY A 60 3.81 -7.89 17.70
N PRO A 61 4.74 -8.62 18.34
CA PRO A 61 5.90 -9.21 17.66
C PRO A 61 5.54 -10.17 16.52
N SER A 62 4.33 -10.72 16.53
CA SER A 62 3.78 -11.63 15.51
C SER A 62 3.09 -10.92 14.34
N ALA A 63 3.06 -9.59 14.33
CA ALA A 63 2.40 -8.85 13.27
C ALA A 63 3.07 -9.09 11.91
N PRO A 64 2.27 -9.35 10.85
CA PRO A 64 2.82 -9.52 9.52
C PRO A 64 3.47 -8.22 9.06
N TRP A 65 4.56 -8.38 8.32
CA TRP A 65 5.16 -7.27 7.59
C TRP A 65 4.28 -6.89 6.40
N VAL A 66 4.42 -5.65 5.94
CA VAL A 66 3.66 -5.12 4.80
C VAL A 66 4.58 -4.71 3.67
N ALA A 67 4.04 -4.70 2.45
CA ALA A 67 4.68 -4.09 1.30
C ALA A 67 4.21 -2.63 1.17
N ALA A 68 5.15 -1.68 1.29
CA ALA A 68 4.96 -0.26 1.12
C ALA A 68 5.36 0.16 -0.31
N LYS A 69 4.37 0.39 -1.18
CA LYS A 69 4.56 0.85 -2.56
C LYS A 69 4.61 2.38 -2.58
N MET A 70 5.81 2.93 -2.78
CA MET A 70 6.08 4.37 -2.76
C MET A 70 6.19 4.95 -4.17
N PHE A 71 5.26 5.83 -4.51
CA PHE A 71 5.12 6.36 -5.86
C PHE A 71 6.12 7.48 -6.14
N LYS A 72 6.84 7.35 -7.25
CA LYS A 72 7.81 8.32 -7.74
C LYS A 72 7.08 9.56 -8.23
N THR A 73 7.51 10.73 -7.79
CA THR A 73 7.13 11.97 -8.46
C THR A 73 7.94 12.10 -9.75
N LYS A 74 7.26 12.33 -10.88
CA LYS A 74 7.96 12.71 -12.11
C LYS A 74 8.54 14.11 -11.88
N GLY A 75 9.86 14.20 -11.77
CA GLY A 75 10.61 15.42 -11.41
C GLY A 75 10.60 16.53 -12.49
N GLY A 76 9.46 16.85 -13.10
CA GLY A 76 9.43 17.70 -14.30
C GLY A 76 8.26 18.67 -14.46
N GLY A 77 7.54 19.02 -13.39
CA GLY A 77 6.42 19.97 -13.51
C GLY A 77 6.38 20.94 -12.35
N ASP A 78 6.89 22.15 -12.57
CA ASP A 78 6.58 23.41 -11.89
C ASP A 78 6.07 23.27 -10.44
N ALA A 79 7.02 23.14 -9.52
CA ALA A 79 6.79 23.29 -8.07
C ALA A 79 6.23 24.67 -7.67
N SER A 80 5.99 25.57 -8.63
CA SER A 80 5.49 26.93 -8.44
C SER A 80 3.97 27.02 -8.24
N SER A 81 3.19 25.96 -8.49
CA SER A 81 1.76 25.96 -8.16
C SER A 81 1.50 25.28 -6.82
N ALA A 82 1.64 26.03 -5.73
CA ALA A 82 1.37 25.57 -4.35
C ALA A 82 -0.03 24.94 -4.15
N SER A 83 -0.96 25.14 -5.09
CA SER A 83 -2.32 24.60 -5.04
C SER A 83 -2.46 23.15 -5.55
N SER A 84 -1.47 22.60 -6.26
CA SER A 84 -1.54 21.23 -6.82
C SER A 84 -0.91 20.15 -5.92
N VAL A 85 -0.15 20.56 -4.90
CA VAL A 85 0.73 19.67 -4.11
C VAL A 85 -0.05 18.59 -3.34
N HIS A 86 -1.34 18.80 -3.07
CA HIS A 86 -2.17 17.89 -2.27
C HIS A 86 -3.15 17.02 -3.09
N ARG A 87 -3.15 17.13 -4.42
CA ARG A 87 -4.07 16.32 -5.23
C ARG A 87 -3.52 14.92 -5.44
N LEU A 88 -4.33 13.92 -5.11
CA LEU A 88 -4.04 12.53 -5.44
C LEU A 88 -4.00 12.39 -6.97
N PRO A 89 -2.92 11.87 -7.58
CA PRO A 89 -2.88 11.61 -9.01
C PRO A 89 -4.06 10.75 -9.46
N ALA A 90 -4.67 11.06 -10.61
CA ALA A 90 -5.89 10.38 -11.08
C ALA A 90 -5.71 8.86 -11.20
N ASP A 91 -4.55 8.40 -11.70
CA ASP A 91 -4.24 6.98 -11.82
C ASP A 91 -4.17 6.30 -10.45
N LEU A 92 -3.54 6.96 -9.47
CA LEU A 92 -3.44 6.46 -8.11
C LEU A 92 -4.81 6.46 -7.40
N HIS A 93 -5.63 7.49 -7.64
CA HIS A 93 -7.01 7.55 -7.15
C HIS A 93 -7.81 6.35 -7.66
N ARG A 94 -7.70 6.03 -8.96
CA ARG A 94 -8.38 4.88 -9.55
C ARG A 94 -7.88 3.55 -8.96
N GLU A 95 -6.57 3.39 -8.82
CA GLU A 95 -5.95 2.19 -8.22
C GLU A 95 -6.47 1.97 -6.80
N VAL A 96 -6.43 3.01 -5.95
CA VAL A 96 -6.89 2.95 -4.55
C VAL A 96 -8.39 2.71 -4.44
N THR A 97 -9.19 3.34 -5.32
CA THR A 97 -10.65 3.14 -5.35
C THR A 97 -11.00 1.67 -5.61
N ILE A 98 -10.33 1.05 -6.61
CA ILE A 98 -10.54 -0.36 -6.91
C ILE A 98 -10.11 -1.20 -5.71
N MET A 99 -8.89 -1.02 -5.21
CA MET A 99 -8.36 -1.81 -4.08
C MET A 99 -9.28 -1.75 -2.85
N ALA A 100 -9.75 -0.56 -2.47
CA ALA A 100 -10.65 -0.39 -1.33
C ALA A 100 -12.03 -1.03 -1.53
N ALA A 101 -12.51 -1.13 -2.78
CA ALA A 101 -13.79 -1.76 -3.10
C ALA A 101 -13.72 -3.30 -3.06
N VAL A 102 -12.57 -3.90 -3.36
CA VAL A 102 -12.41 -5.35 -3.56
C VAL A 102 -11.74 -6.07 -2.39
N GLN A 103 -11.86 -5.54 -1.18
CA GLN A 103 -11.23 -6.09 0.02
C GLN A 103 -11.94 -7.34 0.57
N GLY A 104 -11.19 -8.17 1.29
CA GLY A 104 -11.74 -9.30 2.07
C GLY A 104 -11.86 -10.61 1.29
N HIS A 105 -11.33 -10.68 0.07
CA HIS A 105 -11.27 -11.93 -0.71
C HIS A 105 -9.87 -12.56 -0.63
N PRO A 106 -9.73 -13.88 -0.37
CA PRO A 106 -8.44 -14.54 -0.13
C PRO A 106 -7.49 -14.54 -1.34
N SER A 107 -8.02 -14.34 -2.55
CA SER A 107 -7.22 -14.24 -3.79
C SER A 107 -6.99 -12.80 -4.26
N ILE A 108 -7.34 -11.81 -3.42
CA ILE A 108 -7.08 -10.38 -3.69
C ILE A 108 -6.11 -9.88 -2.62
N LEU A 109 -5.14 -9.08 -3.06
CA LEU A 109 -4.15 -8.48 -2.16
C LEU A 109 -4.82 -7.54 -1.16
N GLY A 110 -4.55 -7.71 0.13
CA GLY A 110 -5.03 -6.81 1.17
C GLY A 110 -4.47 -5.41 1.01
N PHE A 111 -5.33 -4.41 1.22
CA PHE A 111 -5.00 -3.00 1.20
C PHE A 111 -5.17 -2.42 2.60
N HIS A 112 -4.07 -1.95 3.18
CA HIS A 112 -4.04 -1.41 4.55
C HIS A 112 -4.22 0.11 4.60
N GLY A 113 -3.98 0.81 3.48
CA GLY A 113 -4.28 2.23 3.38
C GLY A 113 -3.41 3.00 2.41
N LEU A 114 -3.84 4.24 2.15
CA LEU A 114 -3.16 5.23 1.34
C LEU A 114 -2.58 6.31 2.25
N PHE A 115 -1.31 6.62 2.07
CA PHE A 115 -0.58 7.58 2.88
C PHE A 115 -0.01 8.70 2.02
N TYR A 116 -0.19 9.93 2.47
CA TYR A 116 0.48 11.11 2.00
C TYR A 116 1.73 11.36 2.86
N LEU A 117 2.90 11.33 2.24
CA LEU A 117 4.20 11.47 2.91
C LEU A 117 4.64 12.94 3.04
N GLY A 118 3.97 13.84 2.30
CA GLY A 118 3.94 15.27 2.59
C GLY A 118 5.27 15.97 2.86
N GLY A 119 6.25 15.82 1.97
CA GLY A 119 7.54 16.52 2.08
C GLY A 119 8.33 16.19 3.35
N GLN A 120 7.90 15.20 4.14
CA GLN A 120 8.72 14.69 5.22
C GLN A 120 9.97 14.11 4.56
N PRO A 121 11.18 14.59 4.93
CA PRO A 121 12.42 14.08 4.39
C PRO A 121 12.58 12.65 4.88
N MET A 122 12.07 11.71 4.11
CA MET A 122 12.32 10.30 4.33
C MET A 122 13.71 10.05 3.76
N GLN A 123 14.68 9.79 4.64
CA GLN A 123 16.02 9.40 4.22
C GLN A 123 15.98 7.97 3.69
N LEU A 124 15.33 7.78 2.55
CA LEU A 124 15.34 6.53 1.82
C LEU A 124 16.59 6.50 0.93
N PRO A 125 17.40 5.43 0.99
CA PRO A 125 18.54 5.29 0.09
C PRO A 125 18.08 5.40 -1.37
N GLY A 126 18.55 6.42 -2.08
CA GLY A 126 18.31 6.58 -3.52
C GLY A 126 16.94 7.13 -3.95
N GLN A 127 16.11 7.64 -3.03
CA GLN A 127 14.81 8.24 -3.39
C GLN A 127 14.70 9.68 -2.87
N ALA A 128 14.56 10.65 -3.77
CA ALA A 128 14.45 12.05 -3.39
C ALA A 128 13.03 12.54 -3.08
N ASP A 129 11.94 11.96 -3.62
CA ASP A 129 10.66 12.70 -3.65
C ASP A 129 9.36 11.85 -3.66
N ALA A 130 9.32 10.71 -2.97
CA ALA A 130 8.05 9.96 -2.85
C ALA A 130 7.01 10.76 -2.04
N LYS A 131 5.87 11.11 -2.67
CA LYS A 131 4.78 11.85 -2.00
C LYS A 131 3.65 10.96 -1.51
N TRP A 132 3.51 9.78 -2.10
CA TRP A 132 2.39 8.87 -1.83
C TRP A 132 2.90 7.46 -1.59
N CYS A 133 2.30 6.79 -0.63
CA CYS A 133 2.59 5.40 -0.29
C CYS A 133 1.28 4.61 -0.16
N VAL A 134 1.26 3.40 -0.71
CA VAL A 134 0.19 2.43 -0.51
C VAL A 134 0.75 1.27 0.29
N ALA A 135 0.13 0.94 1.43
CA ALA A 135 0.49 -0.21 2.23
C ALA A 135 -0.39 -1.41 1.87
N LEU A 136 0.25 -2.55 1.58
CA LEU A 136 -0.36 -3.78 1.07
C LEU A 136 0.10 -4.99 1.87
N ASP A 137 -0.65 -6.07 1.81
CA ASP A 137 -0.17 -7.38 2.28
C ASP A 137 1.18 -7.72 1.62
N LEU A 138 2.10 -8.30 2.40
CA LEU A 138 3.34 -8.83 1.85
C LEU A 138 3.11 -10.23 1.28
N CYS A 139 3.38 -10.39 -0.02
CA CYS A 139 3.48 -11.71 -0.65
C CYS A 139 4.91 -12.24 -0.64
N SER A 140 5.07 -13.56 -0.70
CA SER A 140 6.39 -14.23 -0.78
C SER A 140 7.13 -13.99 -2.11
N GLY A 141 6.47 -13.39 -3.09
CA GLY A 141 7.02 -13.06 -4.40
C GLY A 141 5.94 -13.09 -5.48
N ASP A 142 6.33 -12.82 -6.72
CA ASP A 142 5.44 -12.91 -7.87
C ASP A 142 5.40 -14.34 -8.46
N LEU A 143 4.31 -14.68 -9.13
CA LEU A 143 4.09 -16.00 -9.72
C LEU A 143 5.09 -16.31 -10.84
N TYR A 144 5.53 -15.29 -11.60
CA TYR A 144 6.47 -15.49 -12.71
C TYR A 144 7.83 -15.97 -12.20
N THR A 145 8.36 -15.35 -11.15
CA THR A 145 9.59 -15.76 -10.48
C THR A 145 9.46 -17.18 -9.92
N GLN A 146 8.32 -17.53 -9.32
CA GLN A 146 8.09 -18.88 -8.80
C GLN A 146 8.07 -19.94 -9.92
N ILE A 147 7.38 -19.68 -11.03
CA ILE A 147 7.33 -20.58 -12.20
C ILE A 147 8.71 -20.74 -12.84
N LYS A 148 9.50 -19.66 -12.89
CA LYS A 148 10.86 -19.69 -13.42
C LYS A 148 11.79 -20.51 -12.53
N ALA A 149 11.63 -20.44 -11.21
CA ALA A 149 12.47 -21.16 -10.24
C ALA A 149 12.16 -22.67 -10.21
N LYS A 150 10.91 -23.06 -10.44
CA LYS A 150 10.48 -24.46 -10.41
C LYS A 150 9.39 -24.73 -11.43
N ARG A 151 9.51 -25.83 -12.17
CA ARG A 151 8.44 -26.30 -13.05
C ARG A 151 7.20 -26.64 -12.22
N TYR A 152 6.08 -26.00 -12.54
CA TYR A 152 4.78 -26.35 -11.96
C TYR A 152 4.26 -27.62 -12.63
N VAL A 153 4.08 -28.66 -11.83
CA VAL A 153 3.27 -29.83 -12.23
C VAL A 153 1.79 -29.47 -12.12
N GLU A 154 0.94 -30.20 -12.83
CA GLU A 154 -0.49 -29.90 -12.92
C GLU A 154 -1.16 -29.75 -11.55
N ASP A 155 -0.88 -30.67 -10.62
CA ASP A 155 -1.45 -30.64 -9.26
C ASP A 155 -1.07 -29.38 -8.48
N ALA A 156 0.11 -28.82 -8.70
CA ALA A 156 0.54 -27.57 -8.10
C ALA A 156 -0.01 -26.34 -8.82
N ALA A 157 -0.24 -26.43 -10.13
CA ALA A 157 -0.79 -25.34 -10.94
C ALA A 157 -2.29 -25.14 -10.71
N ARG A 158 -3.04 -26.24 -10.54
CA ARG A 158 -4.50 -26.23 -10.36
C ARG A 158 -5.00 -25.28 -9.27
N PRO A 159 -4.50 -25.30 -8.01
CA PRO A 159 -4.98 -24.39 -6.97
C PRO A 159 -4.62 -22.92 -7.24
N VAL A 160 -3.48 -22.66 -7.89
CA VAL A 160 -3.08 -21.30 -8.28
C VAL A 160 -4.05 -20.74 -9.33
N MET A 161 -4.32 -21.52 -10.38
CA MET A 161 -5.28 -21.14 -11.42
C MET A 161 -6.69 -20.96 -10.84
N GLY A 162 -7.12 -21.85 -9.94
CA GLY A 162 -8.39 -21.72 -9.23
C GLY A 162 -8.49 -20.41 -8.45
N SER A 163 -7.44 -20.06 -7.71
CA SER A 163 -7.36 -18.80 -6.95
C SER A 163 -7.42 -17.56 -7.85
N ILE A 164 -6.70 -17.59 -8.98
CA ILE A 164 -6.73 -16.50 -9.96
C ILE A 164 -8.15 -16.32 -10.53
N LEU A 165 -8.80 -17.41 -10.95
CA LEU A 165 -10.15 -17.36 -11.52
C LEU A 165 -11.18 -16.90 -10.48
N PHE A 166 -11.06 -17.33 -9.21
CA PHE A 166 -11.92 -16.85 -8.12
C PHE A 166 -11.74 -15.36 -7.85
N GLY A 167 -10.49 -14.90 -7.77
CA GLY A 167 -10.19 -13.47 -7.62
C GLY A 167 -10.76 -12.64 -8.76
N LEU A 168 -10.59 -13.08 -10.02
CA LEU A 168 -11.17 -12.40 -11.18
C LEU A 168 -12.70 -12.38 -11.14
N ALA A 169 -13.34 -13.50 -10.81
CA ALA A 169 -14.80 -13.55 -10.66
C ALA A 169 -15.29 -12.56 -9.60
N TYR A 170 -14.58 -12.46 -8.46
CA TYR A 170 -14.89 -11.49 -7.41
C TYR A 170 -14.69 -10.03 -7.85
N LEU A 171 -13.68 -9.73 -8.67
CA LEU A 171 -13.47 -8.38 -9.23
C LEU A 171 -14.58 -7.95 -10.21
N HIS A 172 -15.28 -8.90 -10.81
CA HIS A 172 -16.28 -8.65 -11.86
C HIS A 172 -17.74 -8.77 -11.37
N GLY A 173 -17.98 -9.27 -10.15
CA GLY A 173 -19.32 -9.43 -9.56
C GLY A 173 -19.72 -8.26 -8.69
#